data_AF-A0AAF0ZDZ2-F1
#
_entry.id   AF-A0AAF0ZDZ2-F1
#
_cell.length_a   1.000
_cell.length_b   1.000
_cell.length_c   1.000
_cell.angle_alpha   90.00
_cell.angle_beta   90.00
_cell.angle_gamma   90.00
#
_symmetry.space_group_name_H-M   'P 1'
#
loop_
_entity.id
_entity.type
_entity.pdbx_description
1 polymer ?
#
loop_
_entity_poly.entity_id
_entity_poly.type
_entity_poly.pdbx_seq_one_letter_code
_entity_poly.pdbx_strand_id
1 'polypeptide(L)'
;MSDNPSLFLPESQLLILNIVCALAWADNELSEEETEILLEKFKSNLPPEPEPIYFDDPDPFYNTMGLSSFTVAEQTQARVNAEIAFKDILNRYKQNPIPLSDLVSQLKTNEDRCLCAKLAYMVIKASPDNQGNLICADEKMVYRQLIQLLNLDPEVVQKIEQRADYELDKFQHPFKAFMGNVKKFFLKKII
;
A
#
# COMPACT_ATOMS: atom_id res chain seq x y z
N MET A 1 -14.85 23.69 8.44
CA MET A 1 -15.61 22.53 8.95
C MET A 1 -15.83 21.62 7.74
N SER A 2 -14.78 21.07 7.11
CA SER A 2 -13.74 20.14 7.60
C SER A 2 -14.24 18.70 7.83
N ASP A 3 -15.30 18.29 7.14
CA ASP A 3 -15.56 16.86 6.91
C ASP A 3 -15.11 16.54 5.49
N ASN A 4 -13.79 16.50 5.35
CA ASN A 4 -13.11 16.00 4.18
C ASN A 4 -13.27 14.47 4.24
N PRO A 5 -13.79 13.76 3.21
CA PRO A 5 -13.93 12.30 3.22
C PRO A 5 -12.56 11.62 3.03
N SER A 6 -11.58 12.10 3.79
CA SER A 6 -10.16 11.86 3.66
C SER A 6 -9.81 10.63 4.49
N LEU A 7 -9.60 9.51 3.80
CA LEU A 7 -8.86 8.34 4.28
C LEU A 7 -9.18 7.93 5.73
N PHE A 8 -10.21 7.10 5.93
CA PHE A 8 -10.52 6.54 7.25
C PHE A 8 -9.70 5.27 7.49
N LEU A 9 -8.48 5.42 8.01
CA LEU A 9 -7.69 4.28 8.50
C LEU A 9 -7.87 4.12 10.02
N PRO A 10 -8.22 2.91 10.50
CA PRO A 10 -8.12 2.59 11.91
C PRO A 10 -6.70 2.84 12.45
N GLU A 11 -6.59 3.19 13.74
CA GLU A 11 -5.29 3.47 14.38
C GLU A 11 -4.31 2.30 14.21
N SER A 12 -4.78 1.06 14.35
CA SER A 12 -3.95 -0.14 14.13
C SER A 12 -3.44 -0.25 12.68
N GLN A 13 -4.27 0.09 11.69
CA GLN A 13 -3.88 0.05 10.28
C GLN A 13 -2.90 1.17 9.93
N LEU A 14 -3.05 2.36 10.53
CA LEU A 14 -2.08 3.45 10.38
C LEU A 14 -0.72 3.08 11.00
N LEU A 15 -0.72 2.41 12.16
CA LEU A 15 0.51 1.88 12.77
C LEU A 15 1.19 0.85 11.86
N ILE A 16 0.42 -0.09 11.30
CA ILE A 16 0.95 -1.09 10.36
C ILE A 16 1.52 -0.41 9.12
N LEU A 17 0.82 0.58 8.57
CA LEU A 17 1.32 1.36 7.43
C LEU A 17 2.67 2.01 7.75
N ASN A 18 2.79 2.69 8.90
CA ASN A 18 4.04 3.31 9.32
C ASN A 18 5.18 2.29 9.50
N ILE A 19 4.90 1.10 10.02
CA ILE A 19 5.89 0.03 10.15
C ILE A 19 6.36 -0.42 8.77
N VAL A 20 5.44 -0.62 7.84
CA VAL A 20 5.80 -1.05 6.48
C VAL A 20 6.53 0.07 5.72
N CYS A 21 6.19 1.34 5.96
CA CYS A 21 6.95 2.48 5.45
C CYS A 21 8.38 2.50 5.97
N ALA A 22 8.59 2.15 7.24
CA ALA A 22 9.91 2.06 7.83
C ALA A 22 10.79 1.01 7.16
N LEU A 23 10.18 -0.08 6.68
CA LEU A 23 10.86 -1.11 5.92
C LEU A 23 11.18 -0.63 4.51
N ALA A 24 10.21 -0.04 3.81
CA ALA A 24 10.40 0.46 2.46
C ALA A 24 11.52 1.52 2.42
N TRP A 25 11.48 2.51 3.33
CA TRP A 25 12.53 3.52 3.45
C TRP A 25 13.89 2.99 3.97
N ALA A 26 14.07 1.69 4.20
CA ALA A 26 15.31 1.14 4.76
C ALA A 26 16.53 1.37 3.86
N ASP A 27 16.33 1.37 2.54
CA ASP A 27 17.37 1.67 1.55
C ASP A 27 17.42 3.17 1.15
N ASN A 28 16.68 4.02 1.88
CA ASN A 28 16.44 5.44 1.61
C ASN A 28 15.68 5.73 0.30
N GLU A 29 15.07 4.73 -0.31
CA GLU A 29 14.20 4.86 -1.46
C GLU A 29 12.80 4.36 -1.08
N LEU A 30 11.76 4.90 -1.70
CA LEU A 30 10.42 4.34 -1.63
C LEU A 30 10.00 4.20 -3.09
N SER A 31 9.99 2.97 -3.58
CA SER A 31 9.70 2.71 -4.99
C SER A 31 8.22 2.97 -5.31
N GLU A 32 7.92 3.26 -6.58
CA GLU A 32 6.53 3.38 -7.03
C GLU A 32 5.80 2.05 -6.82
N GLU A 33 6.52 0.95 -6.98
CA GLU A 33 6.05 -0.41 -6.82
C GLU A 33 5.65 -0.74 -5.37
N GLU A 34 6.48 -0.39 -4.39
CA GLU A 34 6.13 -0.52 -2.96
C GLU A 34 4.89 0.32 -2.63
N THR A 35 4.84 1.54 -3.17
CA THR A 35 3.73 2.47 -2.97
C THR A 35 2.43 1.92 -3.57
N GLU A 36 2.47 1.32 -4.76
CA GLU A 36 1.30 0.73 -5.40
C GLU A 36 0.78 -0.50 -4.66
N ILE A 37 1.67 -1.38 -4.16
CA ILE A 37 1.24 -2.53 -3.34
C ILE A 37 0.56 -2.06 -2.06
N LEU A 38 1.12 -1.04 -1.42
CA LEU A 38 0.50 -0.41 -0.25
C LEU A 38 -0.87 0.19 -0.62
N LEU A 39 -0.95 0.98 -1.68
CA LEU A 39 -2.20 1.60 -2.12
C LEU A 39 -3.29 0.56 -2.43
N GLU A 40 -2.92 -0.54 -3.10
CA GLU A 40 -3.84 -1.63 -3.43
C GLU A 40 -4.35 -2.35 -2.19
N LYS A 41 -3.46 -2.67 -1.24
CA LYS A 41 -3.85 -3.36 0.00
C LYS A 41 -4.74 -2.50 0.89
N PHE A 42 -4.53 -1.19 0.88
CA PHE A 42 -5.36 -0.24 1.59
C PHE A 42 -6.51 0.32 0.73
N LYS A 43 -6.73 -0.18 -0.49
CA LYS A 43 -7.78 0.28 -1.43
C LYS A 43 -9.18 0.13 -0.85
N SER A 44 -9.42 -0.92 -0.05
CA SER A 44 -10.69 -1.11 0.66
C SER A 44 -11.02 0.00 1.66
N ASN A 45 -10.03 0.79 2.07
CA ASN A 45 -10.20 1.94 2.96
C ASN A 45 -10.23 3.29 2.22
N LEU A 46 -10.04 3.28 0.89
CA LEU A 46 -10.09 4.46 0.02
C LEU A 46 -11.43 4.48 -0.72
N PRO A 47 -12.11 5.66 -0.88
CA PRO A 47 -13.20 5.94 -1.84
C PRO A 47 -14.23 4.84 -2.18
N PRO A 48 -15.24 5.06 -3.02
CA PRO A 48 -15.52 4.10 -4.11
C PRO A 48 -14.94 4.64 -5.42
N GLU A 49 -14.50 3.76 -6.33
CA GLU A 49 -14.02 4.23 -7.63
C GLU A 49 -15.21 4.86 -8.35
N PRO A 50 -15.06 6.03 -8.98
CA PRO A 50 -16.16 6.63 -9.71
C PRO A 50 -16.60 5.67 -10.81
N GLU A 51 -17.89 5.36 -10.86
CA GLU A 51 -18.42 4.56 -11.96
C GLU A 51 -18.21 5.30 -13.29
N PRO A 52 -17.82 4.60 -14.36
CA PRO A 52 -17.71 5.22 -15.67
C PRO A 52 -19.09 5.73 -16.10
N ILE A 53 -19.15 7.00 -16.49
CA ILE A 53 -20.36 7.58 -17.07
C ILE A 53 -20.55 6.92 -18.44
N TYR A 54 -21.54 6.01 -18.55
CA TYR A 54 -22.01 5.53 -19.84
C TYR A 54 -22.89 6.62 -20.45
N PHE A 55 -22.38 7.27 -21.51
CA PHE A 55 -23.09 8.33 -22.24
C PHE A 55 -24.11 7.78 -23.27
N ASP A 56 -24.53 6.51 -23.16
CA ASP A 56 -25.33 5.83 -24.19
C ASP A 56 -26.84 5.75 -23.88
N ASP A 57 -27.37 6.39 -22.83
CA ASP A 57 -28.82 6.47 -22.62
C ASP A 57 -29.40 7.81 -23.12
N PRO A 58 -30.13 7.82 -24.26
CA PRO A 58 -30.83 9.00 -24.74
C PRO A 58 -32.17 9.13 -24.03
N ASP A 59 -32.19 9.52 -22.75
CA ASP A 59 -33.44 9.92 -22.10
C ASP A 59 -33.29 11.25 -21.32
N PRO A 60 -33.73 12.39 -21.88
CA PRO A 60 -33.42 13.72 -21.37
C PRO A 60 -34.31 14.17 -20.19
N PHE A 61 -35.04 13.26 -19.55
CA PHE A 61 -36.10 13.64 -18.58
C PHE A 61 -35.92 13.17 -17.13
N TYR A 62 -34.89 12.39 -16.78
CA TYR A 62 -34.74 11.93 -15.39
C TYR A 62 -33.72 12.67 -14.53
N ASN A 63 -32.98 13.65 -15.05
CA ASN A 63 -31.86 14.23 -14.30
C ASN A 63 -32.23 15.44 -13.41
N THR A 64 -33.50 15.64 -13.06
CA THR A 64 -33.93 16.82 -12.29
C THR A 64 -35.08 16.53 -11.32
N MET A 65 -34.97 15.49 -10.50
CA MET A 65 -35.62 15.53 -9.18
C MET A 65 -35.09 14.41 -8.28
N GLY A 66 -34.13 14.79 -7.44
CA GLY A 66 -33.86 14.25 -6.11
C GLY A 66 -33.82 12.74 -5.95
N LEU A 67 -32.62 12.20 -5.73
CA LEU A 67 -32.21 11.40 -4.57
C LEU A 67 -30.85 10.76 -4.89
N SER A 68 -29.84 11.06 -4.06
CA SER A 68 -28.44 10.58 -4.10
C SER A 68 -27.65 11.08 -5.33
N SER A 69 -26.48 11.68 -5.22
CA SER A 69 -25.21 11.05 -4.82
C SER A 69 -24.11 12.10 -5.05
N PHE A 70 -22.98 12.04 -4.33
CA PHE A 70 -21.75 12.77 -4.71
C PHE A 70 -21.59 12.78 -6.25
N THR A 71 -21.47 13.94 -6.90
CA THR A 71 -21.26 14.01 -8.35
C THR A 71 -20.00 13.22 -8.73
N VAL A 72 -19.94 12.64 -9.93
CA VAL A 72 -18.74 11.89 -10.39
C VAL A 72 -17.48 12.75 -10.25
N ALA A 73 -17.59 14.07 -10.46
CA ALA A 73 -16.50 15.02 -10.21
C ALA A 73 -16.09 15.08 -8.74
N GLU A 74 -17.04 15.16 -7.80
CA GLU A 74 -16.76 15.12 -6.36
C GLU A 74 -16.20 13.77 -5.90
N GLN A 75 -16.66 12.64 -6.47
CA GLN A 75 -16.11 11.30 -6.17
C GLN A 75 -14.67 11.17 -6.66
N THR A 76 -14.40 11.63 -7.88
CA THR A 76 -13.05 11.67 -8.46
C THR A 76 -12.13 12.53 -7.61
N GLN A 77 -12.60 13.71 -7.18
CA GLN A 77 -11.83 14.59 -6.32
C GLN A 77 -11.57 13.98 -4.93
N ALA A 78 -12.56 13.30 -4.34
CA ALA A 78 -12.39 12.60 -3.07
C ALA A 78 -11.36 11.46 -3.16
N ARG A 79 -11.36 10.71 -4.27
CA ARG A 79 -10.36 9.68 -4.57
C ARG A 79 -8.96 10.26 -4.66
N VAL A 80 -8.77 11.29 -5.48
CA VAL A 80 -7.47 11.96 -5.65
C VAL A 80 -6.98 12.53 -4.31
N ASN A 81 -7.85 13.17 -3.54
CA ASN A 81 -7.49 13.71 -2.23
C ASN A 81 -7.06 12.61 -1.24
N ALA A 82 -7.72 11.44 -1.28
CA ALA A 82 -7.38 10.32 -0.42
C ALA A 82 -6.02 9.69 -0.79
N GLU A 83 -5.70 9.59 -2.08
CA GLU A 83 -4.38 9.14 -2.55
C GLU A 83 -3.27 10.13 -2.19
N ILE A 84 -3.52 11.43 -2.34
CA ILE A 84 -2.58 12.47 -1.92
C ILE A 84 -2.35 12.37 -0.41
N ALA A 85 -3.42 12.26 0.39
CA ALA A 85 -3.31 12.09 1.84
C ALA A 85 -2.54 10.82 2.23
N PHE A 86 -2.73 9.72 1.49
CA PHE A 86 -1.97 8.49 1.68
C PHE A 86 -0.48 8.71 1.42
N LYS A 87 -0.12 9.29 0.28
CA LYS A 87 1.28 9.63 -0.06
C LYS A 87 1.89 10.61 0.95
N ASP A 88 1.12 11.56 1.44
CA ASP A 88 1.55 12.48 2.50
C ASP A 88 1.90 11.73 3.78
N ILE A 89 1.14 10.70 4.16
CA ILE A 89 1.47 9.85 5.32
C ILE A 89 2.80 9.13 5.11
N LEU A 90 3.02 8.54 3.92
CA LEU A 90 4.29 7.87 3.59
C LEU A 90 5.48 8.86 3.67
N ASN A 91 5.29 10.08 3.17
CA ASN A 91 6.31 11.13 3.18
C ASN A 91 6.58 11.71 4.58
N ARG A 92 5.56 11.78 5.45
CA ARG A 92 5.75 12.22 6.84
C ARG A 92 6.67 11.29 7.60
N TYR A 93 6.61 9.99 7.33
CA TYR A 93 7.53 9.03 7.94
C TYR A 93 9.00 9.35 7.60
N LYS A 94 9.29 9.72 6.36
CA LYS A 94 10.64 10.18 5.94
C LYS A 94 11.13 11.39 6.74
N GLN A 95 10.24 12.35 7.00
CA GLN A 95 10.58 13.58 7.71
C GLN A 95 10.75 13.37 9.22
N ASN A 96 9.99 12.44 9.80
CA ASN A 96 10.04 12.12 11.22
C ASN A 96 10.05 10.60 11.43
N PRO A 97 11.21 9.94 11.24
CA PRO A 97 11.29 8.49 11.36
C PRO A 97 11.09 8.06 12.81
N ILE A 98 10.08 7.22 13.02
CA ILE A 98 9.78 6.63 14.34
C ILE A 98 10.47 5.26 14.39
N PRO A 99 11.26 4.94 15.43
CA PRO A 99 11.92 3.66 15.53
C PRO A 99 10.92 2.50 15.56
N LEU A 100 11.25 1.43 14.83
CA LEU A 100 10.39 0.24 14.69
C LEU A 100 9.97 -0.38 16.03
N SER A 101 10.85 -0.37 17.03
CA SER A 101 10.54 -0.88 18.37
C SER A 101 9.36 -0.15 19.02
N ASP A 102 9.25 1.16 18.81
CA ASP A 102 8.19 1.98 19.38
C ASP A 102 6.86 1.70 18.68
N LEU A 103 6.87 1.63 17.34
CA LEU A 103 5.69 1.28 16.55
C LEU A 103 5.17 -0.14 16.85
N VAL A 104 6.07 -1.12 16.94
CA VAL A 104 5.70 -2.52 17.23
C VAL A 104 5.14 -2.66 18.65
N SER A 105 5.63 -1.88 19.60
CA SER A 105 5.12 -1.90 20.98
C SER A 105 3.65 -1.47 21.09
N GLN A 106 3.19 -0.66 20.14
CA GLN A 106 1.80 -0.18 20.07
C GLN A 106 0.84 -1.22 19.45
N LEU A 107 1.36 -2.30 18.82
CA LEU A 107 0.56 -3.40 18.28
C LEU A 107 0.01 -4.29 19.40
N LYS A 108 -1.27 -4.09 19.72
CA LYS A 108 -1.97 -4.77 20.83
C LYS A 108 -2.37 -6.21 20.50
N THR A 109 -2.81 -6.48 19.28
CA THR A 109 -3.36 -7.80 18.91
C THR A 109 -2.34 -8.65 18.17
N ASN A 110 -2.44 -9.98 18.31
CA ASN A 110 -1.62 -10.91 17.55
C ASN A 110 -1.98 -10.90 16.05
N GLU A 111 -3.24 -10.61 15.74
CA GLU A 111 -3.73 -10.45 14.37
C GLU A 111 -3.05 -9.28 13.66
N ASP A 112 -2.96 -8.11 14.30
CA ASP A 112 -2.25 -6.95 13.74
C ASP A 112 -0.78 -7.25 13.50
N ARG A 113 -0.14 -8.04 14.38
CA ARG A 113 1.26 -8.47 14.22
C ARG A 113 1.42 -9.40 13.02
N CYS A 114 0.52 -10.35 12.85
CA CYS A 114 0.53 -11.26 11.69
C CYS A 114 0.26 -10.50 10.39
N LEU A 115 -0.69 -9.56 10.40
CA LEU A 115 -0.98 -8.70 9.24
C LEU A 115 0.22 -7.81 8.89
N CYS A 116 0.87 -7.24 9.91
CA CYS A 116 2.08 -6.45 9.75
C CYS A 116 3.20 -7.26 9.10
N ALA A 117 3.50 -8.47 9.61
CA ALA A 117 4.51 -9.35 9.04
C ALA A 117 4.21 -9.73 7.57
N LYS A 118 2.93 -9.95 7.26
CA LYS A 118 2.48 -10.27 5.89
C LYS A 118 2.73 -9.10 4.94
N LEU A 119 2.23 -7.91 5.29
CA LEU A 119 2.37 -6.72 4.45
C LEU A 119 3.82 -6.31 4.30
N ALA A 120 4.60 -6.37 5.38
CA ALA A 120 6.04 -6.16 5.37
C ALA A 120 6.74 -7.07 4.36
N TYR A 121 6.45 -8.37 4.38
CA TYR A 121 7.04 -9.32 3.44
C TYR A 121 6.61 -9.05 1.98
N MET A 122 5.36 -8.63 1.77
CA MET A 122 4.88 -8.29 0.42
C MET A 122 5.59 -7.06 -0.15
N VAL A 123 5.88 -6.05 0.68
CA VAL A 123 6.53 -4.81 0.27
C VAL A 123 8.00 -5.06 -0.10
N ILE A 124 8.77 -5.75 0.75
CA ILE A 124 10.18 -6.05 0.44
C ILE A 124 10.36 -6.99 -0.77
N LYS A 125 9.31 -7.72 -1.15
CA LYS A 125 9.29 -8.58 -2.34
C LYS A 125 8.75 -7.86 -3.57
N ALA A 126 8.10 -6.71 -3.38
CA ALA A 126 7.59 -5.86 -4.44
C ALA A 126 8.76 -5.28 -5.24
N SER A 127 9.75 -4.76 -4.53
CA SER A 127 10.85 -4.00 -5.12
C SER A 127 12.13 -4.83 -5.19
N PRO A 128 12.55 -5.24 -6.40
CA PRO A 128 13.85 -5.87 -6.58
C PRO A 128 14.96 -4.81 -6.50
N ASP A 129 16.08 -5.19 -5.90
CA ASP A 129 17.30 -4.39 -5.89
C ASP A 129 17.80 -4.13 -7.32
N ASN A 130 18.38 -2.95 -7.54
CA ASN A 130 19.12 -2.55 -8.73
C ASN A 130 20.21 -3.57 -9.17
N GLN A 131 20.66 -4.46 -8.28
CA GLN A 131 21.61 -5.54 -8.55
C GLN A 131 20.96 -6.85 -9.04
N GLY A 132 19.63 -6.90 -9.21
CA GLY A 132 18.90 -8.05 -9.75
C GLY A 132 18.49 -9.09 -8.71
N ASN A 133 18.65 -8.79 -7.42
CA ASN A 133 18.08 -9.60 -6.33
C ASN A 133 16.58 -9.29 -6.18
N LEU A 134 15.78 -10.31 -5.82
CA LEU A 134 14.33 -10.17 -5.66
C LEU A 134 13.92 -9.41 -4.38
N ILE A 135 14.86 -9.17 -3.45
CA ILE A 135 14.64 -8.47 -2.17
C ILE A 135 15.91 -7.67 -1.87
N CYS A 136 15.78 -6.39 -1.50
CA CYS A 136 16.90 -5.54 -1.10
C CYS A 136 17.56 -6.02 0.21
N ALA A 137 18.89 -5.89 0.31
CA ALA A 137 19.64 -6.37 1.48
C ALA A 137 19.30 -5.57 2.76
N ASP A 138 19.11 -4.26 2.64
CA ASP A 138 18.79 -3.37 3.75
C ASP A 138 17.37 -3.63 4.25
N GLU A 139 16.38 -3.68 3.34
CA GLU A 139 15.00 -4.05 3.67
C GLU A 139 14.91 -5.42 4.34
N LYS A 140 15.66 -6.41 3.84
CA LYS A 140 15.72 -7.76 4.44
C LYS A 140 16.27 -7.75 5.86
N MET A 141 17.26 -6.90 6.13
CA MET A 141 17.79 -6.74 7.48
C MET A 141 16.72 -6.15 8.42
N VAL A 142 16.02 -5.11 7.97
CA VAL A 142 14.94 -4.47 8.74
C VAL A 142 13.76 -5.42 8.94
N TYR A 143 13.40 -6.21 7.93
CA TYR A 143 12.37 -7.25 8.05
C TYR A 143 12.74 -8.30 9.11
N ARG A 144 13.99 -8.76 9.15
CA ARG A 144 14.46 -9.69 10.18
C ARG A 144 14.34 -9.09 11.58
N GLN A 145 14.67 -7.82 11.75
CA GLN A 145 14.49 -7.11 13.01
C GLN A 145 13.01 -7.00 13.38
N LEU A 146 12.14 -6.69 12.41
CA LEU A 146 10.70 -6.64 12.61
C LEU A 146 10.15 -7.97 13.12
N ILE A 147 10.49 -9.09 12.49
CA ILE A 147 10.04 -10.43 12.92
C ILE A 147 10.48 -10.75 14.36
N GLN A 148 11.71 -10.37 14.73
CA GLN A 148 12.20 -10.52 16.10
C GLN A 148 11.38 -9.67 17.09
N LEU A 149 11.05 -8.43 16.74
CA LEU A 149 10.25 -7.53 17.58
C LEU A 149 8.79 -7.96 17.71
N LEU A 150 8.19 -8.50 16.64
CA LEU A 150 6.82 -9.02 16.66
C LEU A 150 6.68 -10.25 17.56
N ASN A 151 7.79 -10.92 17.87
CA ASN A 151 7.87 -12.13 18.69
C ASN A 151 6.90 -13.23 18.19
N LEU A 152 6.91 -13.43 16.87
CA LEU A 152 6.10 -14.44 16.20
C LEU A 152 6.86 -15.77 16.11
N ASP A 153 6.12 -16.88 16.15
CA ASP A 153 6.68 -18.21 15.97
C ASP A 153 7.20 -18.37 14.53
N PRO A 154 8.41 -18.93 14.30
CA PRO A 154 8.93 -19.17 12.96
C PRO A 154 7.99 -20.00 12.07
N GLU A 155 7.21 -20.93 12.62
CA GLU A 155 6.22 -21.68 11.84
C GLU A 155 5.07 -20.79 11.34
N VAL A 156 4.66 -19.82 12.15
CA VAL A 156 3.62 -18.85 11.78
C VAL A 156 4.14 -17.89 10.74
N VAL A 157 5.37 -17.41 10.90
CA VAL A 157 6.05 -16.54 9.91
C VAL A 157 6.14 -17.25 8.56
N GLN A 158 6.58 -18.51 8.54
CA GLN A 158 6.67 -19.28 7.29
C GLN A 158 5.30 -19.43 6.60
N LYS A 159 4.23 -19.69 7.36
CA LYS A 159 2.87 -19.76 6.81
C LYS A 159 2.42 -18.41 6.26
N ILE A 160 2.77 -17.31 6.91
CA ILE A 160 2.46 -15.95 6.46
C ILE A 160 3.20 -15.64 5.16
N GLU A 161 4.50 -15.94 5.08
CA GLU A 161 5.31 -15.75 3.87
C GLU A 161 4.75 -16.56 2.70
N GLN A 162 4.40 -17.83 2.91
CA GLN A 162 3.76 -18.67 1.89
C GLN A 162 2.41 -18.12 1.43
N ARG A 163 1.60 -17.60 2.36
CA ARG A 163 0.32 -16.96 2.04
C ARG A 163 0.51 -15.70 1.22
N ALA A 164 1.51 -14.89 1.59
CA ALA A 164 1.88 -13.68 0.87
C ALA A 164 2.40 -14.01 -0.54
N ASP A 165 3.22 -15.05 -0.69
CA ASP A 165 3.68 -15.54 -1.99
C ASP A 165 2.52 -15.94 -2.89
N TYR A 166 1.57 -16.73 -2.37
CA TYR A 166 0.38 -17.13 -3.12
C TYR A 166 -0.48 -15.93 -3.56
N GLU A 167 -0.64 -14.94 -2.68
CA GLU A 167 -1.36 -13.72 -3.03
C GLU A 167 -0.61 -12.93 -4.10
N LEU A 168 0.69 -12.70 -3.93
CA LEU A 168 1.52 -12.04 -4.93
C LEU A 168 1.47 -12.76 -6.28
N ASP A 169 1.52 -14.09 -6.32
CA ASP A 169 1.38 -14.89 -7.54
C ASP A 169 0.00 -14.70 -8.20
N LYS A 170 -1.06 -14.59 -7.40
CA LYS A 170 -2.40 -14.28 -7.92
C LYS A 170 -2.48 -12.85 -8.47
N PHE A 171 -1.76 -11.91 -7.86
CA PHE A 171 -1.61 -10.54 -8.34
C PHE A 171 -0.67 -10.44 -9.55
N GLN A 172 0.22 -11.41 -9.79
CA GLN A 172 1.32 -11.32 -10.76
C GLN A 172 0.91 -11.22 -12.24
N HIS A 173 -0.28 -11.63 -12.70
CA HIS A 173 -0.57 -11.52 -14.14
C HIS A 173 -0.64 -10.06 -14.67
N PRO A 174 -1.38 -9.13 -14.02
CA PRO A 174 -1.32 -7.71 -14.36
C PRO A 174 -0.06 -7.02 -13.81
N PHE A 175 0.35 -7.33 -12.57
CA PHE A 175 1.47 -6.65 -11.91
C PHE A 175 2.84 -7.01 -12.51
N LYS A 176 3.06 -8.25 -12.96
CA LYS A 176 4.32 -8.67 -13.63
C LYS A 176 4.44 -8.12 -15.04
N ALA A 177 3.32 -7.95 -15.75
CA ALA A 177 3.29 -7.28 -17.04
C ALA A 177 3.63 -5.78 -16.89
N PHE A 178 3.08 -5.14 -15.86
CA PHE A 178 3.42 -3.77 -15.48
C PHE A 178 4.90 -3.65 -15.06
N MET A 179 5.36 -4.46 -14.11
CA MET A 179 6.77 -4.56 -13.69
C MET A 179 7.73 -4.85 -14.84
N GLY A 180 7.35 -5.73 -15.77
CA GLY A 180 8.13 -6.02 -16.96
C GLY A 180 8.26 -4.82 -17.90
N ASN A 181 7.23 -3.97 -17.95
CA ASN A 181 7.22 -2.73 -18.73
C ASN A 181 7.98 -1.59 -18.02
N VAL A 182 7.82 -1.45 -16.70
CA VAL A 182 8.53 -0.46 -15.88
C VAL A 182 10.03 -0.77 -15.83
N LYS A 183 10.42 -2.03 -15.61
CA LYS A 183 11.81 -2.50 -15.72
C LYS A 183 12.42 -2.22 -17.11
N LYS A 184 11.64 -2.39 -18.19
CA LYS A 184 12.06 -1.99 -19.55
C LYS A 184 12.21 -0.49 -19.71
N PHE A 185 11.42 0.31 -19.01
CA PHE A 185 11.43 1.77 -19.07
C PHE A 185 12.66 2.35 -18.32
N PHE A 186 12.97 1.81 -17.14
CA PHE A 186 14.13 2.23 -16.35
C PHE A 186 15.47 1.74 -16.92
N LEU A 187 15.53 0.53 -17.50
CA LEU A 187 16.72 0.06 -18.23
C LEU A 187 17.02 0.86 -19.51
N LYS A 188 16.04 1.63 -20.03
CA LYS A 188 16.23 2.46 -21.22
C LYS A 188 16.83 3.84 -20.91
N LYS A 189 16.91 4.23 -19.64
CA LYS A 189 17.47 5.53 -19.22
C LYS A 189 19.01 5.51 -19.10
N ILE A 190 19.65 4.39 -19.41
CA ILE A 190 21.10 4.21 -19.49
C ILE A 190 21.44 3.71 -20.90
N ILE A 191 21.37 4.58 -21.90
CA ILE A 191 22.13 4.61 -23.17
C ILE A 191 21.98 6.02 -23.75
#